data_AF-A0A831XTG8-F1
#
_entry.id   AF-A0A831XTG8-F1
#
_cell.length_a   1.000
_cell.length_b   1.000
_cell.length_c   1.000
_cell.angle_alpha   90.00
_cell.angle_beta   90.00
_cell.angle_gamma   90.00
#
_symmetry.space_group_name_H-M   'P 1'
#
loop_
_entity.id
_entity.type
_entity.pdbx_description
1 polymer ?
#
loop_
_entity_poly.entity_id
_entity_poly.type
_entity_poly.pdbx_seq_one_letter_code
_entity_poly.pdbx_strand_id
1 'polypeptide(L)'
;MSKAQWRWARIGVCPFSAASKPGVGSPPTCTNPFETYACEVIRYAGFLPEWLTPAELASRVPHLDILLTLGEGELDDATRLTLHQFVEQGGVWIAVGGVPEAPEITGCEPQTHPDGKPVRLGEGYVASEKPNTVLPETWGLLHCFGGREVHATGAEVWAYWHDPHGRRTDRPALLHHALGAGHVLVFAVDLGETILRIRMGRPVSEQVVLPPDIPPRHEDPCLHSEDATRLDWYLDRYPCEDGTLCFLKPVADLWQESLIRAVLQAGQWAGAVVPMVWFYPRLLPGVGVLSIESDPASGSYETHLNHLMTLTGTRAVWCISELMHNANFYRDLARREHEIGLRYVPEPGQFCKPSSLQNQVDNLRRFTGVRAITAVQVEGLQWRGCSEFYEYVERAQIFTELSRGGYHPQASGFLFGSAHLWQPMSRTRPGEIIRVYSLPLLAYRAMEWVSPAQVNALFSATRSVYGVFHLTIRPSVLTDHSSADALMRMIGTVRYNGYEWLTAHELARWLTARANLRYKLAGLPGQMQLALLSAQTMNRLGVLLFTPLRGWAQISGHQVELQEGEYFGFPCLTLETDLVEKSAREINLFETAEQVA
;
A
#
# COMPACT_ATOMS: atom_id res chain seq x y z
N MET A 1 3.81 -13.05 -33.04
CA MET A 1 3.28 -13.29 -31.68
C MET A 1 3.31 -14.78 -31.43
N SER A 2 4.15 -15.22 -30.49
CA SER A 2 4.11 -16.59 -29.98
C SER A 2 2.72 -16.86 -29.38
N LYS A 3 2.13 -18.03 -29.63
CA LYS A 3 0.84 -18.40 -29.05
C LYS A 3 1.00 -18.40 -27.53
N ALA A 4 0.23 -17.58 -26.81
CA ALA A 4 0.29 -17.56 -25.35
C ALA A 4 0.04 -18.98 -24.81
N GLN A 5 0.96 -19.47 -23.99
CA GLN A 5 0.90 -20.81 -23.40
C GLN A 5 0.81 -20.67 -21.89
N TRP A 6 0.11 -21.60 -21.23
CA TRP A 6 0.09 -21.71 -19.77
C TRP A 6 1.50 -22.03 -19.25
N ARG A 7 2.22 -20.98 -18.86
CA ARG A 7 3.51 -21.03 -18.17
C ARG A 7 3.59 -19.89 -17.16
N TRP A 8 4.22 -20.15 -16.01
CA TRP A 8 4.45 -19.12 -15.00
C TRP A 8 5.47 -18.10 -15.47
N ALA A 9 5.19 -16.82 -15.25
CA ALA A 9 6.21 -15.79 -15.32
C ALA A 9 7.22 -16.01 -14.18
N ARG A 10 8.49 -16.19 -14.52
CA ARG A 10 9.60 -16.22 -13.56
C ARG A 10 10.04 -14.79 -13.28
N ILE A 11 9.62 -14.25 -12.13
CA ILE A 11 9.90 -12.87 -11.72
C ILE A 11 11.11 -12.87 -10.78
N GLY A 12 12.16 -12.15 -11.12
CA GLY A 12 13.29 -11.87 -10.23
C GLY A 12 13.26 -10.42 -9.75
N VAL A 13 13.60 -10.18 -8.47
CA VAL A 13 13.75 -8.83 -7.91
C VAL A 13 15.13 -8.71 -7.26
N CYS A 14 15.92 -7.75 -7.72
CA CYS A 14 17.29 -7.52 -7.28
C CYS A 14 17.47 -6.06 -6.83
N PRO A 15 17.50 -5.80 -5.51
CA PRO A 15 17.99 -4.53 -4.98
C PRO A 15 19.51 -4.47 -5.10
N PHE A 16 20.05 -3.40 -5.65
CA PHE A 16 21.50 -3.30 -5.90
C PHE A 16 22.33 -3.19 -4.63
N SER A 17 21.75 -2.65 -3.55
CA SER A 17 22.39 -2.53 -2.24
C SER A 17 22.23 -3.80 -1.38
N ALA A 18 21.67 -4.88 -1.93
CA ALA A 18 21.47 -6.14 -1.21
C ALA A 18 22.79 -6.83 -0.88
N ALA A 19 23.06 -7.02 0.41
CA ALA A 19 24.28 -7.65 0.90
C ALA A 19 24.11 -9.16 1.22
N SER A 20 22.92 -9.57 1.67
CA SER A 20 22.67 -10.94 2.11
C SER A 20 21.18 -11.30 2.05
N LYS A 21 20.87 -12.60 2.14
CA LYS A 21 19.49 -13.11 2.23
C LYS A 21 19.22 -13.69 3.61
N PRO A 22 18.20 -13.21 4.34
CA PRO A 22 17.82 -13.77 5.64
C PRO A 22 17.17 -15.16 5.52
N GLY A 23 16.70 -15.56 4.34
CA GLY A 23 16.15 -16.88 4.08
C GLY A 23 15.48 -17.00 2.71
N VAL A 24 15.08 -18.22 2.34
CA VAL A 24 14.35 -18.49 1.09
C VAL A 24 12.98 -17.81 1.13
N GLY A 25 12.68 -17.00 0.12
CA GLY A 25 11.40 -16.30 -0.04
C GLY A 25 11.28 -14.97 0.70
N SER A 26 12.29 -14.58 1.49
CA SER A 26 12.35 -13.27 2.13
C SER A 26 13.11 -12.27 1.26
N PRO A 27 12.72 -10.98 1.27
CA PRO A 27 13.53 -9.92 0.67
C PRO A 27 14.96 -9.90 1.26
N PRO A 28 15.96 -9.50 0.46
CA PRO A 28 17.32 -9.41 0.95
C PRO A 28 17.49 -8.21 1.89
N THR A 29 18.52 -8.26 2.73
CA THR A 29 18.90 -7.11 3.56
C THR A 29 19.64 -6.09 2.70
N CYS A 30 19.06 -4.89 2.56
CA CYS A 30 19.61 -3.81 1.75
C CYS A 30 20.29 -2.78 2.64
N THR A 31 21.39 -2.19 2.18
CA THR A 31 22.03 -1.05 2.89
C THR A 31 21.34 0.27 2.56
N ASN A 32 20.66 0.36 1.41
CA ASN A 32 19.81 1.50 1.06
C ASN A 32 18.40 1.31 1.63
N PRO A 33 17.91 2.20 2.51
CA PRO A 33 16.56 2.09 3.09
C PRO A 33 15.44 2.17 2.05
N PHE A 34 15.62 2.94 0.97
CA PHE A 34 14.57 3.10 -0.06
C PHE A 34 14.37 1.82 -0.86
N GLU A 35 15.45 1.07 -1.11
CA GLU A 35 15.39 -0.25 -1.73
C GLU A 35 14.71 -1.27 -0.82
N THR A 36 15.00 -1.27 0.49
CA THR A 36 14.26 -2.08 1.47
C THR A 36 12.77 -1.78 1.39
N TYR A 37 12.39 -0.51 1.32
CA TYR A 37 10.99 -0.14 1.28
C TYR A 37 10.31 -0.50 -0.06
N ALA A 38 11.01 -0.37 -1.19
CA ALA A 38 10.52 -0.85 -2.48
C ALA A 38 10.28 -2.38 -2.46
N CYS A 39 11.13 -3.16 -1.78
CA CYS A 39 10.88 -4.58 -1.56
C CYS A 39 9.61 -4.82 -0.77
N GLU A 40 9.35 -4.02 0.27
CA GLU A 40 8.11 -4.08 1.05
C GLU A 40 6.88 -3.76 0.21
N VAL A 41 6.97 -2.80 -0.71
CA VAL A 41 5.89 -2.47 -1.66
C VAL A 41 5.60 -3.64 -2.60
N ILE A 42 6.63 -4.28 -3.16
CA ILE A 42 6.48 -5.47 -4.03
C ILE A 42 5.89 -6.65 -3.25
N ARG A 43 6.36 -6.87 -2.03
CA ARG A 43 5.83 -7.91 -1.13
C ARG A 43 4.37 -7.64 -0.78
N TYR A 44 4.03 -6.38 -0.50
CA TYR A 44 2.66 -5.96 -0.25
C TYR A 44 1.77 -6.14 -1.48
N ALA A 45 2.27 -5.89 -2.70
CA ALA A 45 1.54 -6.15 -3.94
C ALA A 45 1.10 -7.62 -4.09
N GLY A 46 1.81 -8.57 -3.46
CA GLY A 46 1.41 -9.98 -3.43
C GLY A 46 1.90 -10.79 -4.63
N PHE A 47 2.86 -10.26 -5.38
CA PHE A 47 3.62 -11.04 -6.35
C PHE A 47 4.38 -12.17 -5.67
N LEU A 48 4.78 -13.15 -6.48
CA LEU A 48 5.55 -14.32 -6.04
C LEU A 48 6.98 -14.29 -6.64
N PRO A 49 7.82 -13.28 -6.32
CA PRO A 49 9.12 -13.11 -6.95
C PRO A 49 10.23 -13.91 -6.27
N GLU A 50 11.18 -14.37 -7.08
CA GLU A 50 12.48 -14.75 -6.57
C GLU A 50 13.29 -13.50 -6.17
N TRP A 51 13.61 -13.41 -4.89
CA TRP A 51 14.50 -12.37 -4.38
C TRP A 51 15.95 -12.71 -4.69
N LEU A 52 16.68 -11.77 -5.28
CA LEU A 52 18.06 -11.92 -5.76
C LEU A 52 19.00 -10.94 -5.05
N THR A 53 20.29 -11.27 -5.01
CA THR A 53 21.38 -10.32 -4.77
C THR A 53 22.10 -10.01 -6.09
N PRO A 54 22.86 -8.90 -6.17
CA PRO A 54 23.63 -8.56 -7.37
C PRO A 54 24.54 -9.70 -7.84
N ALA A 55 25.17 -10.41 -6.91
CA ALA A 55 26.09 -11.52 -7.21
C ALA A 55 25.40 -12.72 -7.90
N GLU A 56 24.08 -12.83 -7.81
CA GLU A 56 23.33 -13.93 -8.43
C GLU A 56 22.82 -13.57 -9.84
N LEU A 57 22.79 -12.29 -10.22
CA LEU A 57 22.15 -11.80 -11.44
C LEU A 57 22.59 -12.57 -12.68
N ALA A 58 23.89 -12.61 -12.98
CA ALA A 58 24.42 -13.28 -14.18
C ALA A 58 24.00 -14.77 -14.27
N SER A 59 23.86 -15.46 -13.14
CA SER A 59 23.47 -16.88 -13.13
C SER A 59 21.96 -17.11 -13.19
N ARG A 60 21.16 -16.16 -12.68
CA ARG A 60 19.71 -16.34 -12.51
C ARG A 60 18.90 -15.72 -13.63
N VAL A 61 19.34 -14.59 -14.17
CA VAL A 61 18.66 -13.85 -15.24
C VAL A 61 18.28 -14.73 -16.45
N PRO A 62 19.12 -15.67 -16.92
CA PRO A 62 18.74 -16.56 -18.04
C PRO A 62 17.54 -17.47 -17.78
N HIS A 63 17.09 -17.58 -16.54
CA HIS A 63 15.94 -18.41 -16.12
C HIS A 63 14.72 -17.58 -15.74
N LEU A 64 14.78 -16.26 -15.92
CA LEU A 64 13.68 -15.34 -15.65
C LEU A 64 12.90 -15.03 -16.92
N ASP A 65 11.72 -14.48 -16.73
CA ASP A 65 10.94 -13.78 -17.76
C ASP A 65 10.93 -12.28 -17.52
N ILE A 66 10.92 -11.89 -16.23
CA ILE A 66 10.81 -10.52 -15.77
C ILE A 66 11.87 -10.29 -14.70
N LEU A 67 12.69 -9.27 -14.87
CA LEU A 67 13.66 -8.82 -13.88
C LEU A 67 13.32 -7.41 -13.42
N LEU A 68 13.23 -7.21 -12.11
CA LEU A 68 13.17 -5.89 -11.49
C LEU A 68 14.50 -5.59 -10.81
N THR A 69 15.13 -4.47 -11.15
CA THR A 69 16.29 -3.97 -10.41
C THR A 69 15.93 -2.69 -9.67
N LEU A 70 16.28 -2.61 -8.39
CA LEU A 70 15.93 -1.50 -7.52
C LEU A 70 17.19 -0.71 -7.12
N GLY A 71 17.11 0.61 -7.23
CA GLY A 71 18.17 1.53 -6.87
C GLY A 71 19.32 1.53 -7.87
N GLU A 72 20.53 1.75 -7.36
CA GLU A 72 21.71 2.04 -8.18
C GLU A 72 22.80 1.00 -7.92
N GLY A 73 23.41 0.48 -8.99
CA GLY A 73 24.52 -0.44 -8.89
C GLY A 73 25.31 -0.50 -10.20
N GLU A 74 26.59 -0.85 -10.07
CA GLU A 74 27.44 -1.15 -11.21
C GLU A 74 27.14 -2.56 -11.71
N LEU A 75 27.17 -2.73 -13.03
CA LEU A 75 27.07 -4.03 -13.68
C LEU A 75 28.45 -4.41 -14.19
N ASP A 76 28.95 -5.57 -13.80
CA ASP A 76 30.13 -6.12 -14.43
C ASP A 76 29.83 -6.56 -15.88
N ASP A 77 30.88 -6.74 -16.68
CA ASP A 77 30.75 -7.08 -18.10
C ASP A 77 29.95 -8.37 -18.33
N ALA A 78 30.10 -9.35 -17.43
CA ALA A 78 29.40 -10.63 -17.51
C ALA A 78 27.89 -10.46 -17.29
N THR A 79 27.50 -9.68 -16.29
CA THR A 79 26.10 -9.37 -15.97
C THR A 79 25.50 -8.52 -17.08
N ARG A 80 26.21 -7.51 -17.58
CA ARG A 80 25.78 -6.67 -18.71
C ARG A 80 25.52 -7.50 -19.97
N LEU A 81 26.43 -8.40 -20.33
CA LEU A 81 26.24 -9.31 -21.46
C LEU A 81 25.02 -10.22 -21.26
N THR A 82 24.85 -10.75 -20.05
CA THR A 82 23.71 -11.62 -19.71
C THR A 82 22.39 -10.87 -19.80
N LEU A 83 22.33 -9.63 -19.29
CA LEU A 83 21.14 -8.78 -19.37
C LEU A 83 20.80 -8.42 -20.82
N HIS A 84 21.81 -8.12 -21.64
CA HIS A 84 21.60 -7.86 -23.06
C HIS A 84 20.96 -9.06 -23.75
N GLN A 85 21.54 -10.26 -23.58
CA GLN A 85 21.01 -11.49 -24.15
C GLN A 85 19.60 -11.81 -23.64
N PHE A 86 19.36 -11.62 -22.35
CA PHE A 86 18.05 -11.83 -21.74
C PHE A 86 16.97 -10.96 -22.36
N VAL A 87 17.21 -9.64 -22.48
CA VAL A 87 16.25 -8.73 -23.10
C VAL A 87 16.10 -9.05 -24.58
N GLU A 88 17.20 -9.22 -25.32
CA GLU A 88 17.16 -9.51 -26.76
C GLU A 88 16.34 -10.79 -27.09
N GLN A 89 16.36 -11.79 -26.20
CA GLN A 89 15.64 -13.06 -26.35
C GLN A 89 14.17 -13.02 -25.90
N GLY A 90 13.66 -11.89 -25.41
CA GLY A 90 12.25 -11.75 -25.00
C GLY A 90 12.03 -11.49 -23.51
N GLY A 91 13.10 -11.43 -22.72
CA GLY A 91 13.04 -11.02 -21.33
C GLY A 91 12.61 -9.57 -21.16
N VAL A 92 11.97 -9.27 -20.03
CA VAL A 92 11.59 -7.89 -19.68
C VAL A 92 12.38 -7.40 -18.47
N TRP A 93 13.04 -6.26 -18.61
CA TRP A 93 13.77 -5.62 -17.53
C TRP A 93 13.08 -4.34 -17.07
N ILE A 94 12.79 -4.23 -15.78
CA ILE A 94 12.20 -3.05 -15.15
C ILE A 94 13.24 -2.47 -14.18
N ALA A 95 13.84 -1.34 -14.53
CA ALA A 95 14.77 -0.60 -13.68
C ALA A 95 14.03 0.50 -12.91
N VAL A 96 14.16 0.52 -11.57
CA VAL A 96 13.43 1.44 -10.70
C VAL A 96 14.37 2.24 -9.82
N GLY A 97 14.26 3.58 -9.85
CA GLY A 97 15.03 4.48 -8.99
C GLY A 97 16.50 4.61 -9.35
N GLY A 98 16.94 3.95 -10.41
CA GLY A 98 18.28 4.04 -10.95
C GLY A 98 18.33 3.53 -12.39
N VAL A 99 19.28 4.05 -13.15
CA VAL A 99 19.60 3.60 -14.51
C VAL A 99 20.98 2.99 -14.48
N PRO A 100 21.09 1.66 -14.63
CA PRO A 100 22.39 1.02 -14.76
C PRO A 100 23.09 1.50 -16.02
N GLU A 101 24.42 1.55 -15.99
CA GLU A 101 25.25 2.10 -17.06
C GLU A 101 25.34 1.14 -18.28
N ALA A 102 24.21 0.88 -18.90
CA ALA A 102 24.05 0.03 -20.08
C ALA A 102 23.10 0.68 -21.09
N PRO A 103 23.45 1.85 -21.67
CA PRO A 103 22.56 2.62 -22.54
C PRO A 103 22.14 1.89 -23.82
N GLU A 104 22.96 0.95 -24.31
CA GLU A 104 22.61 0.06 -25.42
C GLU A 104 21.47 -0.90 -25.07
N ILE A 105 21.27 -1.20 -23.79
CA ILE A 105 20.18 -2.03 -23.30
C ILE A 105 18.98 -1.16 -22.90
N THR A 106 19.21 -0.12 -22.09
CA THR A 106 18.14 0.72 -21.51
C THR A 106 17.58 1.75 -22.49
N GLY A 107 18.33 2.09 -23.55
CA GLY A 107 17.99 3.18 -24.47
C GLY A 107 18.07 4.56 -23.82
N CYS A 108 18.75 4.70 -22.68
CA CYS A 108 18.94 5.97 -22.00
C CYS A 108 20.26 6.04 -21.22
N GLU A 109 20.78 7.25 -21.07
CA GLU A 109 22.00 7.54 -20.32
C GLU A 109 21.70 8.39 -19.08
N PRO A 110 22.32 8.10 -17.92
CA PRO A 110 22.21 8.96 -16.76
C PRO A 110 22.95 10.28 -17.01
N GLN A 111 22.31 11.40 -16.65
CA GLN A 111 22.97 12.70 -16.65
C GLN A 111 23.99 12.74 -15.51
N THR A 112 25.21 13.20 -15.79
CA THR A 112 26.26 13.37 -14.79
C THR A 112 26.69 14.84 -14.68
N HIS A 113 27.07 15.24 -13.47
CA HIS A 113 27.79 16.47 -13.23
C HIS A 113 29.21 16.39 -13.85
N PRO A 114 29.89 17.53 -14.07
CA PRO A 114 31.27 17.52 -14.58
C PRO A 114 32.27 16.74 -13.71
N ASP A 115 31.96 16.47 -12.44
CA ASP A 115 32.75 15.63 -11.54
C ASP A 115 32.44 14.13 -11.66
N GLY A 116 31.64 13.74 -12.65
CA GLY A 116 31.24 12.36 -12.93
C GLY A 116 30.10 11.83 -12.06
N LYS A 117 29.58 12.62 -11.10
CA LYS A 117 28.50 12.14 -10.24
C LYS A 117 27.14 12.22 -10.94
N PRO A 118 26.27 11.21 -10.78
CA PRO A 118 24.91 11.25 -11.29
C PRO A 118 24.11 12.43 -10.73
N VAL A 119 23.35 13.09 -11.60
CA VAL A 119 22.42 14.14 -11.21
C VAL A 119 21.17 13.50 -10.59
N ARG A 120 20.91 13.80 -9.32
CA ARG A 120 19.73 13.31 -8.60
C ARG A 120 18.55 14.25 -8.79
N LEU A 121 17.37 13.66 -8.97
CA LEU A 121 16.10 14.38 -8.95
C LEU A 121 15.66 14.62 -7.51
N GLY A 122 15.08 15.79 -7.26
CA GLY A 122 14.56 16.19 -5.95
C GLY A 122 13.07 15.89 -5.81
N GLU A 123 12.34 16.86 -5.28
CA GLU A 123 10.87 16.88 -5.27
C GLU A 123 10.34 17.35 -6.64
N GLY A 124 9.18 16.85 -7.03
CA GLY A 124 8.51 17.23 -8.26
C GLY A 124 7.26 16.41 -8.51
N TYR A 125 6.78 16.44 -9.74
CA TYR A 125 5.62 15.66 -10.17
C TYR A 125 5.94 14.91 -11.45
N VAL A 126 5.20 13.84 -11.71
CA VAL A 126 5.25 13.14 -13.00
C VAL A 126 3.86 13.05 -13.58
N ALA A 127 3.75 13.31 -14.87
CA ALA A 127 2.55 13.04 -15.64
C ALA A 127 2.92 12.26 -16.91
N SER A 128 2.03 11.35 -17.30
CA SER A 128 2.13 10.72 -18.60
C SER A 128 1.63 11.67 -19.69
N GLU A 129 2.34 11.69 -20.81
CA GLU A 129 1.95 12.44 -22.02
C GLU A 129 1.63 11.51 -23.19
N LYS A 130 1.71 10.19 -22.97
CA LYS A 130 1.41 9.17 -23.97
C LYS A 130 0.58 8.06 -23.32
N PRO A 131 -0.52 7.62 -23.97
CA PRO A 131 -1.29 6.50 -23.47
C PRO A 131 -0.42 5.27 -23.26
N ASN A 132 -0.34 4.82 -22.00
CA ASN A 132 0.37 3.62 -21.62
C ASN A 132 -0.33 2.98 -20.41
N THR A 133 -0.13 1.67 -20.22
CA THR A 133 -0.81 0.90 -19.18
C THR A 133 -0.17 1.04 -17.80
N VAL A 134 1.08 1.51 -17.73
CA VAL A 134 1.92 1.56 -16.52
C VAL A 134 1.65 2.83 -15.70
N LEU A 135 1.51 3.97 -16.36
CA LEU A 135 1.17 5.25 -15.78
C LEU A 135 0.06 5.91 -16.62
N PRO A 136 -1.22 5.58 -16.36
CA PRO A 136 -2.35 6.13 -17.12
C PRO A 136 -2.42 7.67 -17.08
N GLU A 137 -2.67 8.29 -18.22
CA GLU A 137 -2.83 9.75 -18.35
C GLU A 137 -3.94 10.30 -17.45
N THR A 138 -5.00 9.50 -17.22
CA THR A 138 -6.13 9.85 -16.35
C THR A 138 -5.74 10.11 -14.89
N TRP A 139 -4.53 9.70 -14.47
CA TRP A 139 -4.03 10.00 -13.13
C TRP A 139 -3.47 11.43 -13.02
N GLY A 140 -3.17 12.11 -14.13
CA GLY A 140 -2.60 13.45 -14.14
C GLY A 140 -1.25 13.53 -13.40
N LEU A 141 -0.99 14.67 -12.74
CA LEU A 141 0.24 14.86 -11.95
C LEU A 141 0.25 13.94 -10.71
N LEU A 142 1.33 13.17 -10.56
CA LEU A 142 1.66 12.41 -9.36
C LEU A 142 2.89 13.00 -8.68
N HIS A 143 2.75 13.43 -7.43
CA HIS A 143 3.86 13.92 -6.62
C HIS A 143 4.90 12.81 -6.40
N CYS A 144 6.18 13.12 -6.61
CA CYS A 144 7.29 12.20 -6.42
C CYS A 144 8.53 12.84 -5.78
N PHE A 145 9.42 11.98 -5.30
CA PHE A 145 10.68 12.37 -4.68
C PHE A 145 11.80 11.44 -5.15
N GLY A 146 12.99 12.03 -5.36
CA GLY A 146 14.17 11.23 -5.66
C GLY A 146 14.20 10.73 -7.09
N GLY A 147 15.21 9.90 -7.38
CA GLY A 147 15.48 9.38 -8.71
C GLY A 147 16.68 10.02 -9.40
N ARG A 148 16.83 9.75 -10.70
CA ARG A 148 17.97 10.20 -11.52
C ARG A 148 17.49 10.96 -12.75
N GLU A 149 18.21 12.03 -13.08
CA GLU A 149 18.03 12.68 -14.36
C GLU A 149 18.68 11.82 -15.45
N VAL A 150 17.96 11.61 -16.55
CA VAL A 150 18.35 10.73 -17.65
C VAL A 150 18.08 11.41 -18.98
N HIS A 151 18.81 11.02 -20.01
CA HIS A 151 18.54 11.39 -21.38
C HIS A 151 18.18 10.17 -22.21
N ALA A 152 17.11 10.26 -23.00
CA ALA A 152 16.73 9.21 -23.92
C ALA A 152 17.67 9.21 -25.14
N THR A 153 18.36 8.10 -25.38
CA THR A 153 19.25 7.92 -26.55
C THR A 153 18.62 7.03 -27.62
N GLY A 154 17.74 6.11 -27.21
CA GLY A 154 16.94 5.24 -28.09
C GLY A 154 15.60 4.80 -27.49
N ALA A 155 15.36 5.07 -26.20
CA ALA A 155 14.11 4.77 -25.54
C ALA A 155 13.01 5.77 -25.90
N GLU A 156 11.78 5.29 -25.99
CA GLU A 156 10.59 6.12 -26.04
C GLU A 156 10.27 6.66 -24.63
N VAL A 157 10.06 7.97 -24.52
CA VAL A 157 9.62 8.59 -23.27
C VAL A 157 8.09 8.51 -23.17
N TRP A 158 7.58 7.92 -22.08
CA TRP A 158 6.15 7.76 -21.80
C TRP A 158 5.60 8.77 -20.79
N ALA A 159 6.46 9.23 -19.88
CA ALA A 159 6.11 10.21 -18.87
C ALA A 159 7.29 11.12 -18.58
N TYR A 160 6.98 12.30 -18.08
CA TYR A 160 7.98 13.33 -17.86
C TYR A 160 7.87 13.99 -16.50
N TRP A 161 8.99 14.56 -16.07
CA TRP A 161 9.11 15.29 -14.84
C TRP A 161 8.55 16.71 -14.97
N HIS A 162 7.89 17.15 -13.91
CA HIS A 162 7.44 18.50 -13.65
C HIS A 162 8.13 19.00 -12.38
N ASP A 163 8.48 20.28 -12.36
CA ASP A 163 9.10 20.89 -11.20
C ASP A 163 8.14 20.94 -9.98
N PRO A 164 8.60 21.32 -8.77
CA PRO A 164 7.75 21.42 -7.59
C PRO A 164 6.54 22.37 -7.71
N HIS A 165 6.46 23.18 -8.77
CA HIS A 165 5.34 24.06 -9.05
C HIS A 165 4.39 23.48 -10.11
N GLY A 166 4.56 22.22 -10.48
CA GLY A 166 3.74 21.52 -11.48
C GLY A 166 4.07 21.89 -12.93
N ARG A 167 5.15 22.64 -13.19
CA ARG A 167 5.51 23.07 -14.54
C ARG A 167 6.30 21.99 -15.26
N ARG A 168 5.88 21.68 -16.49
CA ARG A 168 6.51 20.68 -17.35
C ARG A 168 7.98 21.03 -17.63
N THR A 169 8.89 20.07 -17.45
CA THR A 169 10.33 20.22 -17.80
C THR A 169 10.63 19.57 -19.16
N ASP A 170 11.85 19.13 -19.47
CA ASP A 170 12.14 18.21 -20.60
C ASP A 170 12.71 16.87 -20.11
N ARG A 171 12.71 16.65 -18.80
CA ARG A 171 13.35 15.48 -18.18
C ARG A 171 12.42 14.27 -18.25
N PRO A 172 12.85 13.15 -18.86
CA PRO A 172 12.10 11.89 -18.84
C PRO A 172 11.93 11.36 -17.42
N ALA A 173 10.77 10.76 -17.13
CA ALA A 173 10.45 10.15 -15.85
C ALA A 173 10.14 8.64 -15.97
N LEU A 174 9.52 8.23 -17.08
CA LEU A 174 9.27 6.83 -17.42
C LEU A 174 9.63 6.63 -18.90
N LEU A 175 10.46 5.64 -19.17
CA LEU A 175 10.94 5.32 -20.51
C LEU A 175 10.70 3.85 -20.85
N HIS A 176 10.52 3.57 -22.13
CA HIS A 176 10.38 2.24 -22.69
C HIS A 176 11.35 2.04 -23.85
N HIS A 177 12.07 0.92 -23.84
CA HIS A 177 12.94 0.54 -24.94
C HIS A 177 12.61 -0.89 -25.37
N ALA A 178 12.31 -1.08 -26.66
CA ALA A 178 12.18 -2.41 -27.24
C ALA A 178 13.54 -2.82 -27.82
N LEU A 179 14.07 -3.97 -27.39
CA LEU A 179 15.36 -4.48 -27.83
C LEU A 179 15.22 -5.97 -28.18
N GLY A 180 15.45 -6.31 -29.46
CA GLY A 180 15.21 -7.66 -29.96
C GLY A 180 13.75 -8.06 -29.80
N ALA A 181 13.51 -9.18 -29.11
CA ALA A 181 12.17 -9.66 -28.78
C ALA A 181 11.65 -9.18 -27.42
N GLY A 182 12.47 -8.52 -26.61
CA GLY A 182 12.12 -8.11 -25.24
C GLY A 182 12.02 -6.60 -25.06
N HIS A 183 11.90 -6.22 -23.79
CA HIS A 183 11.57 -4.84 -23.41
C HIS A 183 12.31 -4.40 -22.16
N VAL A 184 12.59 -3.10 -22.09
CA VAL A 184 13.10 -2.43 -20.90
C VAL A 184 12.16 -1.30 -20.51
N LEU A 185 11.80 -1.24 -19.24
CA LEU A 185 11.11 -0.12 -18.61
C LEU A 185 12.07 0.55 -17.62
N VAL A 186 12.21 1.86 -17.72
CA VAL A 186 13.07 2.65 -16.83
C VAL A 186 12.21 3.67 -16.10
N PHE A 187 12.05 3.47 -14.79
CA PHE A 187 11.54 4.50 -13.89
C PHE A 187 12.72 5.34 -13.43
N ALA A 188 12.83 6.55 -13.98
CA ALA A 188 13.80 7.53 -13.50
C ALA A 188 13.47 8.01 -12.08
N VAL A 189 12.20 7.90 -11.67
CA VAL A 189 11.71 8.13 -10.31
C VAL A 189 12.14 6.99 -9.38
N ASP A 190 12.58 7.35 -8.17
CA ASP A 190 12.75 6.36 -7.08
C ASP A 190 11.40 6.13 -6.38
N LEU A 191 10.75 5.02 -6.73
CA LEU A 191 9.45 4.64 -6.16
C LEU A 191 9.56 4.30 -4.66
N GLY A 192 10.68 3.71 -4.23
CA GLY A 192 10.89 3.38 -2.82
C GLY A 192 10.99 4.63 -1.95
N GLU A 193 11.79 5.60 -2.42
CA GLU A 193 11.95 6.91 -1.78
C GLU A 193 10.64 7.72 -1.81
N THR A 194 9.99 7.77 -2.97
CA THR A 194 8.72 8.49 -3.16
C THR A 194 7.64 7.99 -2.20
N ILE A 195 7.35 6.68 -2.23
CA ILE A 195 6.27 6.09 -1.43
C ILE A 195 6.61 6.21 0.07
N LEU A 196 7.86 5.96 0.47
CA LEU A 196 8.28 6.05 1.87
C LEU A 196 8.14 7.48 2.40
N ARG A 197 8.62 8.49 1.66
CA ARG A 197 8.58 9.89 2.09
C ARG A 197 7.14 10.38 2.23
N ILE A 198 6.26 10.03 1.30
CA ILE A 198 4.85 10.42 1.35
C ILE A 198 4.16 9.76 2.57
N ARG A 199 4.32 8.45 2.76
CA ARG A 199 3.67 7.71 3.86
C ARG A 199 4.19 8.13 5.24
N MET A 200 5.52 8.22 5.41
CA MET A 200 6.15 8.61 6.68
C MET A 200 6.00 10.09 7.00
N GLY A 201 5.92 10.95 5.99
CA GLY A 201 5.90 12.40 6.18
C GLY A 201 7.25 12.99 6.60
N ARG A 202 7.22 14.22 7.12
CA ARG A 202 8.34 14.88 7.81
C ARG A 202 8.21 14.75 9.34
N PRO A 203 9.30 14.89 10.11
CA PRO A 203 9.21 15.05 11.55
C PRO A 203 8.33 16.26 11.91
N VAL A 204 7.48 16.07 12.90
CA VAL A 204 6.63 17.15 13.43
C VAL A 204 7.30 17.77 14.63
N SER A 205 7.83 18.98 14.43
CA SER A 205 8.40 19.85 15.47
C SER A 205 7.71 21.21 15.57
N GLU A 206 7.01 21.60 14.53
CA GLU A 206 6.29 22.87 14.39
C GLU A 206 5.05 22.68 13.51
N GLN A 207 4.10 23.61 13.60
CA GLN A 207 2.90 23.60 12.75
C GLN A 207 3.27 23.93 11.31
N VAL A 208 2.59 23.30 10.36
CA VAL A 208 2.69 23.70 8.96
C VAL A 208 1.98 25.04 8.73
N VAL A 209 2.48 25.84 7.81
CA VAL A 209 1.74 27.01 7.32
C VAL A 209 0.59 26.49 6.46
N LEU A 210 -0.62 26.64 6.97
CA LEU A 210 -1.84 26.20 6.28
C LEU A 210 -2.30 27.28 5.29
N PRO A 211 -2.92 26.86 4.17
CA PRO A 211 -3.65 27.76 3.27
C PRO A 211 -4.73 28.59 3.98
N PRO A 212 -5.14 29.73 3.39
CA PRO A 212 -6.13 30.62 3.98
C PRO A 212 -7.56 30.04 4.03
N ASP A 213 -7.85 28.97 3.28
CA ASP A 213 -9.14 28.27 3.34
C ASP A 213 -9.28 27.35 4.57
N ILE A 214 -8.21 27.18 5.35
CA ILE A 214 -8.20 26.38 6.56
C ILE A 214 -8.25 27.32 7.77
N PRO A 215 -9.12 27.06 8.77
CA PRO A 215 -9.19 27.89 9.96
C PRO A 215 -7.81 28.05 10.64
N PRO A 216 -7.40 29.28 10.98
CA PRO A 216 -6.11 29.50 11.59
C PRO A 216 -6.08 28.90 13.00
N ARG A 217 -4.98 28.22 13.35
CA ARG A 217 -4.80 27.53 14.65
C ARG A 217 -4.27 28.44 15.75
N HIS A 218 -4.56 29.74 15.73
CA HIS A 218 -3.96 30.69 16.68
C HIS A 218 -4.26 30.36 18.16
N GLU A 219 -5.36 29.66 18.43
CA GLU A 219 -5.78 29.26 19.78
C GLU A 219 -5.46 27.80 20.13
N ASP A 220 -5.01 27.00 19.14
CA ASP A 220 -4.62 25.60 19.35
C ASP A 220 -3.11 25.43 19.15
N PRO A 221 -2.31 25.41 20.24
CA PRO A 221 -0.87 25.23 20.15
C PRO A 221 -0.47 23.77 19.85
N CYS A 222 -1.42 22.84 19.73
CA CYS A 222 -1.11 21.44 19.48
C CYS A 222 -0.55 21.22 18.07
N LEU A 223 0.34 20.22 17.99
CA LEU A 223 0.85 19.69 16.74
C LEU A 223 0.04 18.46 16.37
N HIS A 224 -0.39 18.38 15.12
CA HIS A 224 -1.22 17.29 14.62
C HIS A 224 -0.45 16.48 13.58
N SER A 225 -0.95 15.27 13.30
CA SER A 225 -0.42 14.40 12.26
C SER A 225 -0.25 15.13 10.93
N GLU A 226 -1.20 15.99 10.55
CA GLU A 226 -1.15 16.69 9.26
C GLU A 226 0.04 17.63 9.09
N ASP A 227 0.65 18.10 10.18
CA ASP A 227 1.88 18.90 10.13
C ASP A 227 3.06 18.11 9.52
N ALA A 228 2.94 16.78 9.48
CA ALA A 228 3.89 15.86 8.87
C ALA A 228 3.73 15.70 7.35
N THR A 229 2.67 16.25 6.73
CA THR A 229 2.40 15.99 5.31
C THR A 229 3.57 16.43 4.42
N ARG A 230 3.78 15.67 3.34
CA ARG A 230 4.70 16.03 2.24
C ARG A 230 3.96 16.43 0.97
N LEU A 231 2.64 16.21 0.94
CA LEU A 231 1.82 16.60 -0.20
C LEU A 231 1.58 18.11 -0.15
N ASP A 232 1.46 18.70 -1.32
CA ASP A 232 1.31 20.14 -1.49
C ASP A 232 -0.17 20.54 -1.32
N TRP A 233 -0.40 21.54 -0.48
CA TRP A 233 -1.76 22.00 -0.18
C TRP A 233 -2.47 22.68 -1.36
N TYR A 234 -1.77 23.06 -2.42
CA TYR A 234 -2.37 23.71 -3.59
C TYR A 234 -2.47 22.76 -4.78
N LEU A 235 -1.48 21.88 -4.97
CA LEU A 235 -1.41 20.98 -6.12
C LEU A 235 -2.01 19.59 -5.87
N ASP A 236 -1.99 19.11 -4.63
CA ASP A 236 -2.47 17.75 -4.30
C ASP A 236 -3.90 17.71 -3.73
N ARG A 237 -4.56 18.87 -3.59
CA ARG A 237 -5.97 18.96 -3.19
C ARG A 237 -6.89 19.19 -4.37
N TYR A 238 -8.05 18.55 -4.33
CA TYR A 238 -9.10 18.61 -5.35
C TYR A 238 -10.45 18.94 -4.71
N PRO A 239 -11.32 19.69 -5.40
CA PRO A 239 -12.62 20.07 -4.86
C PRO A 239 -13.57 18.88 -4.83
N CYS A 240 -14.30 18.73 -3.73
CA CYS A 240 -15.49 17.89 -3.62
C CYS A 240 -16.71 18.60 -4.22
N GLU A 241 -17.85 17.90 -4.30
CA GLU A 241 -19.10 18.45 -4.85
C GLU A 241 -19.58 19.71 -4.10
N ASP A 242 -19.29 19.82 -2.81
CA ASP A 242 -19.61 20.97 -1.97
C ASP A 242 -18.57 22.12 -2.07
N GLY A 243 -17.57 21.98 -2.94
CA GLY A 243 -16.48 22.94 -3.13
C GLY A 243 -15.32 22.79 -2.15
N THR A 244 -15.41 21.94 -1.14
CA THR A 244 -14.33 21.75 -0.15
C THR A 244 -13.13 21.04 -0.79
N LEU A 245 -11.94 21.61 -0.63
CA LEU A 245 -10.70 21.00 -1.11
C LEU A 245 -10.24 19.87 -0.18
N CYS A 246 -9.97 18.68 -0.74
CA CYS A 246 -9.46 17.51 -0.01
C CYS A 246 -8.30 16.85 -0.77
N PHE A 247 -7.48 16.07 -0.07
CA PHE A 247 -6.49 15.20 -0.71
C PHE A 247 -7.18 13.99 -1.32
N LEU A 248 -7.75 14.12 -2.52
CA LEU A 248 -8.55 13.08 -3.17
C LEU A 248 -7.71 12.04 -3.93
N LYS A 249 -6.41 12.28 -4.12
CA LYS A 249 -5.55 11.36 -4.87
C LYS A 249 -4.67 10.52 -3.93
N PRO A 250 -4.80 9.19 -3.91
CA PRO A 250 -3.92 8.31 -3.13
C PRO A 250 -2.56 8.15 -3.83
N VAL A 251 -1.75 9.21 -3.84
CA VAL A 251 -0.53 9.31 -4.65
C VAL A 251 0.46 8.16 -4.42
N ALA A 252 0.67 7.74 -3.17
CA ALA A 252 1.58 6.65 -2.85
C ALA A 252 1.05 5.29 -3.36
N ASP A 253 -0.27 5.08 -3.32
CA ASP A 253 -0.88 3.87 -3.85
C ASP A 253 -0.91 3.84 -5.37
N LEU A 254 -1.06 4.99 -6.04
CA LEU A 254 -0.94 5.07 -7.49
C LEU A 254 0.49 4.78 -7.98
N TRP A 255 1.52 5.18 -7.22
CA TRP A 255 2.89 4.75 -7.50
C TRP A 255 3.11 3.25 -7.29
N GLN A 256 2.54 2.69 -6.22
CA GLN A 256 2.52 1.25 -6.01
C GLN A 256 1.79 0.52 -7.15
N GLU A 257 0.63 1.04 -7.59
CA GLU A 257 -0.13 0.49 -8.70
C GLU A 257 0.64 0.60 -10.03
N SER A 258 1.39 1.68 -10.25
CA SER A 258 2.25 1.82 -11.43
C SER A 258 3.30 0.70 -11.51
N LEU A 259 3.93 0.37 -10.38
CA LEU A 259 4.85 -0.76 -10.30
C LEU A 259 4.14 -2.11 -10.55
N ILE A 260 2.95 -2.31 -9.99
CA ILE A 260 2.12 -3.49 -10.26
C ILE A 260 1.85 -3.61 -11.76
N ARG A 261 1.33 -2.55 -12.38
CA ARG A 261 1.03 -2.48 -13.81
C ARG A 261 2.25 -2.73 -14.68
N ALA A 262 3.43 -2.26 -14.29
CA ALA A 262 4.68 -2.57 -15.00
C ALA A 262 4.99 -4.07 -15.01
N VAL A 263 4.84 -4.76 -13.88
CA VAL A 263 5.05 -6.23 -13.80
C VAL A 263 3.98 -6.98 -14.61
N LEU A 264 2.72 -6.53 -14.56
CA LEU A 264 1.64 -7.15 -15.33
C LEU A 264 1.84 -6.97 -16.84
N GLN A 265 2.23 -5.77 -17.27
CA GLN A 265 2.58 -5.47 -18.65
C GLN A 265 3.77 -6.31 -19.13
N ALA A 266 4.79 -6.47 -18.27
CA ALA A 266 5.93 -7.34 -18.54
C ALA A 266 5.49 -8.81 -18.75
N GLY A 267 4.53 -9.30 -17.96
CA GLY A 267 3.93 -10.62 -18.14
C GLY A 267 3.24 -10.77 -19.51
N GLN A 268 2.50 -9.75 -19.96
CA GLN A 268 1.87 -9.75 -21.28
C GLN A 268 2.90 -9.80 -22.41
N TRP A 269 3.97 -8.99 -22.32
CA TRP A 269 5.04 -9.01 -23.31
C TRP A 269 5.79 -10.34 -23.35
N ALA A 270 6.07 -10.94 -22.19
CA ALA A 270 6.70 -12.25 -22.09
C ALA A 270 5.75 -13.40 -22.50
N GLY A 271 4.45 -13.15 -22.67
CA GLY A 271 3.44 -14.17 -22.93
C GLY A 271 3.37 -15.22 -21.80
N ALA A 272 3.45 -14.77 -20.55
CA ALA A 272 3.51 -15.61 -19.36
C ALA A 272 2.44 -15.22 -18.33
N VAL A 273 1.98 -16.18 -17.54
CA VAL A 273 0.97 -15.96 -16.49
C VAL A 273 1.64 -15.38 -15.25
N VAL A 274 1.22 -14.19 -14.82
CA VAL A 274 1.71 -13.56 -13.59
C VAL A 274 0.76 -13.89 -12.44
N PRO A 275 1.20 -14.68 -11.44
CA PRO A 275 0.40 -14.93 -10.24
C PRO A 275 0.52 -13.79 -9.24
N MET A 276 -0.61 -13.43 -8.62
CA MET A 276 -0.67 -12.48 -7.52
C MET A 276 -1.66 -12.97 -6.46
N VAL A 277 -1.28 -12.85 -5.19
CA VAL A 277 -2.18 -13.08 -4.05
C VAL A 277 -2.92 -11.79 -3.73
N TRP A 278 -4.25 -11.82 -3.79
CA TRP A 278 -5.09 -10.64 -3.59
C TRP A 278 -4.96 -10.05 -2.18
N PHE A 279 -5.23 -8.75 -2.03
CA PHE A 279 -5.04 -8.02 -0.77
C PHE A 279 -5.92 -8.55 0.37
N TYR A 280 -7.18 -8.83 0.07
CA TYR A 280 -8.22 -9.08 1.08
C TYR A 280 -8.82 -10.48 0.95
N PRO A 281 -9.46 -11.01 2.02
CA PRO A 281 -10.18 -12.27 1.94
C PRO A 281 -11.33 -12.17 0.92
N ARG A 282 -11.76 -13.33 0.41
CA ARG A 282 -12.95 -13.47 -0.45
C ARG A 282 -12.95 -12.61 -1.71
N LEU A 283 -11.76 -12.27 -2.22
CA LEU A 283 -11.59 -11.35 -3.34
C LEU A 283 -12.31 -10.00 -3.14
N LEU A 284 -12.48 -9.55 -1.89
CA LEU A 284 -13.17 -8.29 -1.60
C LEU A 284 -12.48 -7.14 -2.37
N PRO A 285 -13.25 -6.26 -3.05
CA PRO A 285 -12.68 -5.14 -3.81
C PRO A 285 -12.01 -4.10 -2.90
N GLY A 286 -12.32 -4.11 -1.61
CA GLY A 286 -11.67 -3.34 -0.56
C GLY A 286 -12.38 -3.61 0.77
N VAL A 287 -11.92 -2.96 1.84
CA VAL A 287 -12.46 -3.15 3.19
C VAL A 287 -12.69 -1.80 3.88
N GLY A 288 -13.73 -1.72 4.71
CA GLY A 288 -14.00 -0.57 5.56
C GLY A 288 -13.46 -0.80 6.96
N VAL A 289 -12.91 0.24 7.59
CA VAL A 289 -12.59 0.26 9.02
C VAL A 289 -13.25 1.49 9.63
N LEU A 290 -14.04 1.27 10.68
CA LEU A 290 -14.64 2.36 11.44
C LEU A 290 -13.99 2.41 12.81
N SER A 291 -13.31 3.51 13.13
CA SER A 291 -12.85 3.80 14.48
C SER A 291 -13.80 4.75 15.18
N ILE A 292 -13.98 4.54 16.49
CA ILE A 292 -14.81 5.37 17.35
C ILE A 292 -13.89 5.95 18.41
N GLU A 293 -13.63 7.25 18.33
CA GLU A 293 -12.91 7.96 19.39
C GLU A 293 -13.90 8.27 20.52
N SER A 294 -13.76 7.54 21.62
CA SER A 294 -14.61 7.70 22.79
C SER A 294 -14.01 8.77 23.69
N ASP A 295 -14.64 9.95 23.72
CA ASP A 295 -14.29 11.04 24.61
C ASP A 295 -15.26 11.13 25.80
N PRO A 296 -14.80 11.58 26.99
CA PRO A 296 -15.66 11.67 28.18
C PRO A 296 -16.89 12.56 27.99
N ALA A 297 -16.80 13.56 27.11
CA ALA A 297 -17.86 14.54 26.90
C ALA A 297 -19.08 13.97 26.14
N SER A 298 -18.88 12.90 25.38
CA SER A 298 -19.92 12.25 24.56
C SER A 298 -20.32 10.86 25.06
N GLY A 299 -19.84 10.45 26.25
CA GLY A 299 -20.06 9.12 26.81
C GLY A 299 -21.52 8.68 26.94
N SER A 300 -22.48 9.61 27.05
CA SER A 300 -23.92 9.30 27.11
C SER A 300 -24.48 8.69 25.82
N TYR A 301 -23.81 8.90 24.68
CA TYR A 301 -24.24 8.38 23.37
C TYR A 301 -23.60 7.04 23.01
N GLU A 302 -22.59 6.58 23.73
CA GLU A 302 -21.82 5.38 23.37
C GLU A 302 -22.66 4.10 23.34
N THR A 303 -23.56 3.92 24.30
CA THR A 303 -24.46 2.76 24.31
C THR A 303 -25.41 2.78 23.11
N HIS A 304 -25.92 3.96 22.74
CA HIS A 304 -26.78 4.12 21.57
C HIS A 304 -26.01 3.86 20.27
N LEU A 305 -24.77 4.33 20.18
CA LEU A 305 -23.91 4.09 19.04
C LEU A 305 -23.56 2.61 18.90
N ASN A 306 -23.25 1.92 20.00
CA ASN A 306 -23.01 0.48 20.00
C ASN A 306 -24.25 -0.32 19.53
N HIS A 307 -25.45 0.07 19.98
CA HIS A 307 -26.68 -0.50 19.45
C HIS A 307 -26.85 -0.24 17.95
N LEU A 308 -26.54 0.98 17.47
CA LEU A 308 -26.59 1.30 16.05
C LEU A 308 -25.63 0.42 15.25
N MET A 309 -24.37 0.27 15.71
CA MET A 309 -23.38 -0.60 15.05
C MET A 309 -23.85 -2.04 14.97
N THR A 310 -24.54 -2.53 16.01
CA THR A 310 -25.15 -3.86 15.98
C THR A 310 -26.25 -3.96 14.94
N LEU A 311 -27.18 -2.98 14.91
CA LEU A 311 -28.30 -2.97 13.96
C LEU A 311 -27.80 -2.93 12.53
N THR A 312 -26.68 -2.26 12.28
CA THR A 312 -26.05 -2.24 10.97
C THR A 312 -25.15 -3.43 10.73
N GLY A 313 -24.85 -4.30 11.70
CA GLY A 313 -23.86 -5.37 11.54
C GLY A 313 -22.44 -4.86 11.26
N THR A 314 -22.11 -3.68 11.80
CA THR A 314 -20.80 -3.03 11.63
C THR A 314 -19.94 -3.33 12.85
N ARG A 315 -18.76 -3.91 12.62
CA ARG A 315 -17.73 -4.03 13.65
C ARG A 315 -16.80 -2.83 13.55
N ALA A 316 -16.32 -2.37 14.69
CA ALA A 316 -15.63 -1.09 14.84
C ALA A 316 -14.49 -1.21 15.85
N VAL A 317 -13.53 -0.30 15.76
CA VAL A 317 -12.45 -0.14 16.71
C VAL A 317 -12.83 0.96 17.71
N TRP A 318 -13.11 0.60 18.94
CA TRP A 318 -13.43 1.56 20.00
C TRP A 318 -12.14 2.02 20.66
N CYS A 319 -11.70 3.23 20.34
CA CYS A 319 -10.55 3.88 20.95
C CYS A 319 -11.00 4.55 22.25
N ILE A 320 -10.66 3.94 23.38
CA ILE A 320 -11.16 4.33 24.71
C ILE A 320 -9.98 4.69 25.62
N SER A 321 -10.17 5.70 26.48
CA SER A 321 -9.24 6.05 27.57
C SER A 321 -9.69 5.41 28.90
N GLU A 322 -8.81 5.39 29.90
CA GLU A 322 -9.08 4.73 31.18
C GLU A 322 -10.36 5.25 31.89
N LEU A 323 -11.01 4.39 32.69
CA LEU A 323 -12.04 4.78 33.68
C LEU A 323 -13.32 5.46 33.14
N MET A 324 -13.68 5.22 31.89
CA MET A 324 -14.88 5.84 31.30
C MET A 324 -16.19 5.12 31.65
N HIS A 325 -16.16 3.77 31.70
CA HIS A 325 -17.40 2.96 31.72
C HIS A 325 -17.38 1.84 32.75
N ASN A 326 -18.57 1.30 33.04
CA ASN A 326 -18.72 0.08 33.82
C ASN A 326 -18.26 -1.16 33.02
N ALA A 327 -17.91 -2.23 33.73
CA ALA A 327 -17.41 -3.48 33.12
C ALA A 327 -18.40 -4.19 32.17
N ASN A 328 -19.71 -3.88 32.23
CA ASN A 328 -20.68 -4.47 31.31
C ASN A 328 -20.54 -3.91 29.90
N PHE A 329 -20.21 -2.62 29.77
CA PHE A 329 -20.02 -1.98 28.46
C PHE A 329 -18.89 -2.67 27.68
N TYR A 330 -17.71 -2.81 28.28
CA TYR A 330 -16.57 -3.47 27.63
C TYR A 330 -16.84 -4.93 27.28
N ARG A 331 -17.56 -5.67 28.14
CA ARG A 331 -17.99 -7.04 27.82
C ARG A 331 -18.94 -7.10 26.64
N ASP A 332 -19.86 -6.14 26.53
CA ASP A 332 -20.79 -6.06 25.43
C ASP A 332 -20.08 -5.76 24.11
N LEU A 333 -19.10 -4.84 24.12
CA LEU A 333 -18.23 -4.59 22.96
C LEU A 333 -17.52 -5.87 22.51
N ALA A 334 -16.86 -6.57 23.43
CA ALA A 334 -16.13 -7.80 23.13
C ALA A 334 -17.05 -8.92 22.62
N ARG A 335 -18.26 -9.05 23.20
CA ARG A 335 -19.25 -10.06 22.77
C ARG A 335 -19.76 -9.82 21.36
N ARG A 336 -19.79 -8.57 20.90
CA ARG A 336 -20.19 -8.15 19.55
C ARG A 336 -19.01 -8.09 18.58
N GLU A 337 -17.86 -8.62 18.97
CA GLU A 337 -16.64 -8.66 18.15
C GLU A 337 -16.13 -7.28 17.74
N HIS A 338 -16.43 -6.24 18.53
CA HIS A 338 -15.74 -4.97 18.42
C HIS A 338 -14.28 -5.11 18.88
N GLU A 339 -13.38 -4.36 18.25
CA GLU A 339 -12.01 -4.22 18.73
C GLU A 339 -11.95 -3.13 19.80
N ILE A 340 -11.22 -3.39 20.89
CA ILE A 340 -10.93 -2.39 21.91
C ILE A 340 -9.51 -1.86 21.67
N GLY A 341 -9.42 -0.60 21.26
CA GLY A 341 -8.18 0.14 21.05
C GLY A 341 -7.92 1.16 22.15
N LEU A 342 -6.67 1.60 22.28
CA LEU A 342 -6.29 2.70 23.14
C LEU A 342 -6.58 4.04 22.46
N ARG A 343 -7.31 4.92 23.14
CA ARG A 343 -7.24 6.35 22.87
C ARG A 343 -6.10 6.93 23.71
N TYR A 344 -4.95 7.12 23.08
CA TYR A 344 -3.74 7.59 23.76
C TYR A 344 -3.84 9.09 24.00
N VAL A 345 -3.70 9.50 25.25
CA VAL A 345 -3.70 10.92 25.65
C VAL A 345 -2.27 11.33 25.98
N PRO A 346 -1.65 12.21 25.17
CA PRO A 346 -0.32 12.75 25.47
C PRO A 346 -0.26 13.48 26.81
N GLU A 347 0.88 13.43 27.48
CA GLU A 347 1.11 14.22 28.69
C GLU A 347 1.38 15.70 28.34
N PRO A 348 0.93 16.67 29.15
CA PRO A 348 1.24 18.08 28.91
C PRO A 348 2.74 18.34 28.80
N GLY A 349 3.17 18.98 27.70
CA GLY A 349 4.59 19.26 27.43
C GLY A 349 5.42 18.05 26.99
N GLN A 350 4.85 16.85 26.94
CA GLN A 350 5.55 15.63 26.56
C GLN A 350 4.67 14.68 25.76
N PHE A 351 4.93 14.61 24.45
CA PHE A 351 4.11 13.82 23.54
C PHE A 351 4.00 12.33 23.92
N CYS A 352 5.13 11.65 24.09
CA CYS A 352 5.13 10.25 24.52
C CYS A 352 6.46 9.85 25.16
N LYS A 353 6.39 9.14 26.30
CA LYS A 353 7.48 8.34 26.87
C LYS A 353 7.16 6.86 26.67
N PRO A 354 8.16 5.96 26.53
CA PRO A 354 7.91 4.52 26.46
C PRO A 354 7.03 4.00 27.62
N SER A 355 7.29 4.46 28.84
CA SER A 355 6.51 4.07 30.02
C SER A 355 5.10 4.65 30.04
N SER A 356 4.89 5.85 29.49
CA SER A 356 3.58 6.52 29.48
C SER A 356 2.57 5.73 28.63
N LEU A 357 2.96 5.34 27.42
CA LEU A 357 2.13 4.51 26.56
C LEU A 357 1.86 3.14 27.20
N GLN A 358 2.89 2.46 27.69
CA GLN A 358 2.72 1.14 28.32
C GLN A 358 1.79 1.19 29.53
N ASN A 359 1.89 2.23 30.36
CA ASN A 359 1.02 2.40 31.53
C ASN A 359 -0.45 2.54 31.12
N GLN A 360 -0.75 3.38 30.11
CA GLN A 360 -2.12 3.54 29.61
C GLN A 360 -2.67 2.23 29.01
N VAL A 361 -1.83 1.48 28.29
CA VAL A 361 -2.19 0.14 27.78
C VAL A 361 -2.49 -0.83 28.92
N ASP A 362 -1.62 -0.92 29.91
CA ASP A 362 -1.77 -1.85 31.04
C ASP A 362 -3.01 -1.52 31.87
N ASN A 363 -3.27 -0.24 32.10
CA ASN A 363 -4.46 0.23 32.79
C ASN A 363 -5.73 -0.11 32.00
N LEU A 364 -5.79 0.24 30.72
CA LEU A 364 -6.96 -0.06 29.88
C LEU A 364 -7.22 -1.57 29.82
N ARG A 365 -6.16 -2.38 29.67
CA ARG A 365 -6.27 -3.85 29.69
C ARG A 365 -6.85 -4.37 31.00
N ARG A 366 -6.42 -3.83 32.15
CA ARG A 366 -6.96 -4.20 33.47
C ARG A 366 -8.44 -3.85 33.61
N PHE A 367 -8.87 -2.68 33.14
CA PHE A 367 -10.27 -2.25 33.26
C PHE A 367 -11.22 -2.98 32.33
N THR A 368 -10.79 -3.24 31.09
CA THR A 368 -11.63 -3.89 30.07
C THR A 368 -11.62 -5.41 30.18
N GLY A 369 -10.60 -5.99 30.82
CA GLY A 369 -10.45 -7.44 30.97
C GLY A 369 -10.06 -8.17 29.69
N VAL A 370 -9.72 -7.46 28.61
CA VAL A 370 -9.31 -8.08 27.34
C VAL A 370 -7.88 -8.61 27.43
N ARG A 371 -7.57 -9.58 26.55
CA ARG A 371 -6.24 -10.20 26.52
C ARG A 371 -5.16 -9.25 26.04
N ALA A 372 -5.46 -8.37 25.09
CA ALA A 372 -4.52 -7.44 24.48
C ALA A 372 -5.27 -6.20 23.97
N ILE A 373 -4.57 -5.07 23.98
CA ILE A 373 -4.98 -3.86 23.25
C ILE A 373 -4.23 -3.89 21.91
N THR A 374 -4.95 -3.79 20.79
CA THR A 374 -4.38 -4.12 19.46
C THR A 374 -4.33 -2.95 18.50
N ALA A 375 -5.00 -1.85 18.83
CA ALA A 375 -4.98 -0.60 18.10
C ALA A 375 -4.69 0.58 19.03
N VAL A 376 -4.13 1.65 18.48
CA VAL A 376 -3.98 2.94 19.14
C VAL A 376 -4.38 4.08 18.21
N GLN A 377 -5.11 5.05 18.76
CA GLN A 377 -5.33 6.35 18.13
C GLN A 377 -4.95 7.44 19.13
N VAL A 378 -4.18 8.43 18.70
CA VAL A 378 -3.80 9.56 19.54
C VAL A 378 -4.95 10.58 19.57
N GLU A 379 -5.29 11.06 20.76
CA GLU A 379 -6.30 12.09 20.98
C GLU A 379 -6.08 13.30 20.06
N GLY A 380 -7.14 13.69 19.35
CA GLY A 380 -7.10 14.83 18.43
C GLY A 380 -6.05 14.70 17.33
N LEU A 381 -5.64 13.47 17.00
CA LEU A 381 -4.55 13.19 16.06
C LEU A 381 -3.26 13.95 16.38
N GLN A 382 -3.00 14.23 17.66
CA GLN A 382 -1.75 14.88 18.06
C GLN A 382 -0.55 14.06 17.60
N TRP A 383 0.51 14.72 17.16
CA TRP A 383 1.71 14.04 16.68
C TRP A 383 2.98 14.86 16.92
N ARG A 384 4.06 14.20 17.33
CA ARG A 384 5.41 14.77 17.37
C ARG A 384 6.46 13.78 16.89
N GLY A 385 7.56 14.30 16.35
CA GLY A 385 8.63 13.47 15.80
C GLY A 385 8.19 12.78 14.52
N CYS A 386 8.77 11.61 14.23
CA CYS A 386 8.53 10.93 12.96
C CYS A 386 8.29 9.43 13.11
N SER A 387 9.22 8.67 13.72
CA SER A 387 9.11 7.21 13.84
C SER A 387 9.04 6.70 15.28
N GLU A 388 9.40 7.53 16.24
CA GLU A 388 9.60 7.18 17.65
C GLU A 388 8.32 6.63 18.28
N PHE A 389 7.17 7.21 17.96
CA PHE A 389 5.88 6.73 18.46
C PHE A 389 5.59 5.30 18.00
N TYR A 390 5.83 4.97 16.73
CA TYR A 390 5.63 3.60 16.24
C TYR A 390 6.51 2.58 16.97
N GLU A 391 7.75 2.95 17.31
CA GLU A 391 8.64 2.08 18.10
C GLU A 391 8.09 1.85 19.51
N TYR A 392 7.42 2.83 20.12
CA TYR A 392 6.76 2.66 21.41
C TYR A 392 5.50 1.80 21.28
N VAL A 393 4.72 1.98 20.21
CA VAL A 393 3.55 1.17 19.89
C VAL A 393 3.94 -0.31 19.68
N GLU A 394 5.03 -0.56 18.95
CA GLU A 394 5.58 -1.92 18.76
C GLU A 394 5.97 -2.56 20.10
N ARG A 395 6.68 -1.82 20.96
CA ARG A 395 7.08 -2.30 22.30
C ARG A 395 5.88 -2.58 23.20
N ALA A 396 4.81 -1.80 23.05
CA ALA A 396 3.54 -2.02 23.74
C ALA A 396 2.72 -3.20 23.18
N GLN A 397 3.25 -3.91 22.17
CA GLN A 397 2.62 -5.06 21.52
C GLN A 397 1.28 -4.73 20.82
N ILE A 398 1.14 -3.48 20.39
CA ILE A 398 0.01 -3.01 19.59
C ILE A 398 0.32 -3.23 18.11
N PHE A 399 -0.66 -3.67 17.33
CA PHE A 399 -0.47 -4.04 15.93
C PHE A 399 -0.79 -2.92 14.95
N THR A 400 -1.70 -2.02 15.32
CA THR A 400 -2.19 -0.95 14.42
C THR A 400 -2.18 0.43 15.06
N GLU A 401 -1.76 1.42 14.27
CA GLU A 401 -1.77 2.84 14.60
C GLU A 401 -2.74 3.56 13.65
N LEU A 402 -3.63 4.38 14.20
CA LEU A 402 -4.84 4.90 13.53
C LEU A 402 -4.89 6.43 13.41
N SER A 403 -3.80 7.14 13.69
CA SER A 403 -3.79 8.60 13.89
C SER A 403 -3.23 9.36 12.69
N ARG A 404 -2.70 8.68 11.67
CA ARG A 404 -2.16 9.32 10.46
C ARG A 404 -3.27 9.77 9.53
N GLY A 405 -3.84 10.94 9.79
CA GLY A 405 -4.83 11.59 8.93
C GLY A 405 -4.82 13.12 9.05
N GLY A 406 -5.83 13.75 8.45
CA GLY A 406 -6.12 15.17 8.62
C GLY A 406 -7.02 15.42 9.84
N TYR A 407 -6.69 16.44 10.62
CA TYR A 407 -7.50 16.90 11.75
C TYR A 407 -8.67 17.78 11.27
N HIS A 408 -8.44 18.63 10.27
CA HIS A 408 -9.46 19.53 9.71
C HIS A 408 -10.15 18.93 8.46
N PRO A 409 -11.38 19.36 8.11
CA PRO A 409 -12.07 18.90 6.91
C PRO A 409 -11.25 19.07 5.62
N GLN A 410 -10.54 20.20 5.48
CA GLN A 410 -9.71 20.52 4.31
C GLN A 410 -8.42 19.68 4.22
N ALA A 411 -8.06 19.00 5.32
CA ALA A 411 -6.94 18.07 5.39
C ALA A 411 -7.36 16.60 5.20
N SER A 412 -8.66 16.35 5.00
CA SER A 412 -9.20 15.00 4.81
C SER A 412 -8.70 14.36 3.52
N GLY A 413 -8.66 13.03 3.54
CA GLY A 413 -8.31 12.16 2.44
C GLY A 413 -6.92 11.56 2.56
N PHE A 414 -6.24 11.40 1.43
CA PHE A 414 -4.98 10.68 1.32
C PHE A 414 -3.79 11.60 1.61
N LEU A 415 -3.81 12.26 2.77
CA LEU A 415 -2.75 13.18 3.20
C LEU A 415 -1.36 12.51 3.26
N PHE A 416 -1.34 11.21 3.58
CA PHE A 416 -0.15 10.35 3.55
C PHE A 416 -0.12 9.44 2.31
N GLY A 417 -0.81 9.87 1.25
CA GLY A 417 -0.85 9.27 -0.08
C GLY A 417 -1.46 7.88 -0.17
N SER A 418 -2.01 7.33 0.90
CA SER A 418 -2.32 5.90 1.00
C SER A 418 -3.71 5.68 1.61
N ALA A 419 -4.48 4.80 0.97
CA ALA A 419 -5.64 4.09 1.48
C ALA A 419 -5.25 2.70 2.01
N HIS A 420 -4.07 2.20 1.68
CA HIS A 420 -3.58 0.91 2.18
C HIS A 420 -2.84 1.04 3.51
N LEU A 421 -2.83 -0.05 4.30
CA LEU A 421 -1.96 -0.19 5.46
C LEU A 421 -0.51 -0.29 5.00
N TRP A 422 0.38 0.33 5.75
CA TRP A 422 1.81 0.25 5.50
C TRP A 422 2.57 0.15 6.83
N GLN A 423 3.79 -0.38 6.77
CA GLN A 423 4.65 -0.48 7.94
C GLN A 423 5.67 0.66 7.93
N PRO A 424 5.85 1.38 9.04
CA PRO A 424 6.81 2.46 9.12
C PRO A 424 8.24 1.94 9.16
N MET A 425 9.16 2.76 8.66
CA MET A 425 10.59 2.52 8.77
C MET A 425 11.15 3.30 9.96
N SER A 426 12.05 2.67 10.73
CA SER A 426 12.75 3.36 11.81
C SER A 426 13.71 4.41 11.24
N ARG A 427 13.66 5.62 11.80
CA ARG A 427 14.65 6.66 11.51
C ARG A 427 15.93 6.50 12.31
N THR A 428 15.84 5.91 13.50
CA THR A 428 17.01 5.68 14.36
C THR A 428 17.83 4.48 13.87
N ARG A 429 17.17 3.56 13.16
CA ARG A 429 17.75 2.36 12.55
C ARG A 429 17.31 2.26 11.08
N PRO A 430 17.91 3.06 10.17
CA PRO A 430 17.53 3.09 8.76
C PRO A 430 17.54 1.69 8.13
N GLY A 431 16.50 1.40 7.34
CA GLY A 431 16.30 0.08 6.73
C GLY A 431 15.55 -0.92 7.61
N GLU A 432 15.34 -0.64 8.90
CA GLU A 432 14.53 -1.49 9.78
C GLU A 432 13.04 -1.13 9.66
N ILE A 433 12.22 -2.12 9.30
CA ILE A 433 10.76 -2.01 9.29
C ILE A 433 10.21 -2.27 10.68
N ILE A 434 9.46 -1.31 11.22
CA ILE A 434 8.78 -1.44 12.51
C ILE A 434 7.54 -2.31 12.33
N ARG A 435 7.33 -3.30 13.20
CA ARG A 435 6.24 -4.29 13.09
C ARG A 435 4.89 -3.78 13.60
N VAL A 436 4.54 -2.57 13.18
CA VAL A 436 3.23 -1.94 13.37
C VAL A 436 2.70 -1.59 12.00
N TYR A 437 1.41 -1.75 11.76
CA TYR A 437 0.78 -1.17 10.59
C TYR A 437 0.22 0.21 10.95
N SER A 438 0.61 1.25 10.20
CA SER A 438 -0.16 2.49 10.19
C SER A 438 -1.32 2.31 9.21
N LEU A 439 -2.55 2.55 9.70
CA LEU A 439 -3.75 2.61 8.90
C LEU A 439 -4.12 4.10 8.72
N PRO A 440 -3.88 4.69 7.54
CA PRO A 440 -4.21 6.08 7.28
C PRO A 440 -5.68 6.39 7.57
N LEU A 441 -5.93 7.54 8.17
CA LEU A 441 -7.28 8.02 8.47
C LEU A 441 -7.73 9.01 7.38
N LEU A 442 -8.81 8.68 6.69
CA LEU A 442 -9.30 9.47 5.56
C LEU A 442 -10.20 10.62 6.01
N ALA A 443 -11.00 10.43 7.06
CA ALA A 443 -11.84 11.48 7.60
C ALA A 443 -11.95 11.36 9.12
N TYR A 444 -11.41 12.35 9.81
CA TYR A 444 -11.56 12.50 11.25
C TYR A 444 -12.87 13.19 11.58
N ARG A 445 -13.60 12.67 12.58
CA ARG A 445 -14.95 13.14 12.95
C ARG A 445 -15.91 13.18 11.74
N ALA A 446 -15.93 12.09 10.99
CA ALA A 446 -16.79 11.95 9.81
C ALA A 446 -18.27 12.18 10.17
N MET A 447 -19.00 12.86 9.28
CA MET A 447 -20.40 13.29 9.44
C MET A 447 -20.65 14.41 10.46
N GLU A 448 -19.69 14.74 11.32
CA GLU A 448 -19.76 15.92 12.20
C GLU A 448 -18.98 17.11 11.62
N TRP A 449 -17.75 16.84 11.16
CA TRP A 449 -16.85 17.84 10.58
C TRP A 449 -16.69 17.66 9.08
N VAL A 450 -16.50 16.42 8.65
CA VAL A 450 -16.33 16.07 7.23
C VAL A 450 -17.69 15.75 6.65
N SER A 451 -18.07 16.48 5.60
CA SER A 451 -19.40 16.40 5.00
C SER A 451 -19.65 15.05 4.33
N PRO A 452 -20.93 14.64 4.13
CA PRO A 452 -21.24 13.45 3.35
C PRO A 452 -20.68 13.50 1.92
N ALA A 453 -20.63 14.68 1.30
CA ALA A 453 -20.08 14.87 -0.05
C ALA A 453 -18.58 14.57 -0.09
N GLN A 454 -17.83 15.10 0.89
CA GLN A 454 -16.40 14.78 1.03
C GLN A 454 -16.19 13.28 1.26
N VAL A 455 -16.91 12.66 2.20
CA VAL A 455 -16.75 11.24 2.51
C VAL A 455 -17.10 10.34 1.33
N ASN A 456 -18.10 10.70 0.51
CA ASN A 456 -18.41 9.98 -0.75
C ASN A 456 -17.27 10.09 -1.78
N ALA A 457 -16.69 11.28 -1.94
CA ALA A 457 -15.55 11.48 -2.84
C ALA A 457 -14.34 10.64 -2.39
N LEU A 458 -14.07 10.63 -1.09
CA LEU A 458 -13.02 9.79 -0.48
C LEU A 458 -13.29 8.30 -0.72
N PHE A 459 -14.52 7.83 -0.54
CA PHE A 459 -14.85 6.43 -0.81
C PHE A 459 -14.66 6.05 -2.27
N SER A 460 -15.04 6.93 -3.21
CA SER A 460 -14.82 6.71 -4.64
C SER A 460 -13.33 6.57 -4.97
N ALA A 461 -12.49 7.45 -4.42
CA ALA A 461 -11.05 7.39 -4.62
C ALA A 461 -10.39 6.19 -3.90
N THR A 462 -10.90 5.77 -2.74
CA THR A 462 -10.44 4.53 -2.09
C THR A 462 -10.71 3.31 -2.96
N ARG A 463 -11.87 3.27 -3.64
CA ARG A 463 -12.23 2.18 -4.54
C ARG A 463 -11.36 2.09 -5.77
N SER A 464 -10.87 3.22 -6.30
CA SER A 464 -10.03 3.21 -7.50
C SER A 464 -8.68 2.52 -7.30
N VAL A 465 -8.24 2.38 -6.04
CA VAL A 465 -6.98 1.70 -5.68
C VAL A 465 -7.18 0.42 -4.89
N TYR A 466 -8.42 -0.07 -4.76
CA TYR A 466 -8.75 -1.24 -3.92
C TYR A 466 -8.29 -1.05 -2.46
N GLY A 467 -8.48 0.14 -1.90
CA GLY A 467 -7.93 0.52 -0.60
C GLY A 467 -8.81 0.19 0.60
N VAL A 468 -8.32 0.60 1.77
CA VAL A 468 -9.05 0.56 3.05
C VAL A 468 -9.75 1.88 3.28
N PHE A 469 -11.06 1.83 3.46
CA PHE A 469 -11.87 3.01 3.76
C PHE A 469 -11.96 3.21 5.27
N HIS A 470 -11.00 3.97 5.82
CA HIS A 470 -10.92 4.22 7.26
C HIS A 470 -11.48 5.60 7.64
N LEU A 471 -12.50 5.58 8.51
CA LEU A 471 -13.12 6.77 9.09
C LEU A 471 -13.04 6.73 10.62
N THR A 472 -12.91 7.89 11.24
CA THR A 472 -13.12 8.05 12.69
C THR A 472 -14.39 8.85 12.92
N ILE A 473 -15.25 8.35 13.79
CA ILE A 473 -16.42 9.07 14.31
C ILE A 473 -16.29 9.23 15.82
N ARG A 474 -17.11 10.10 16.40
CA ARG A 474 -17.29 10.16 17.86
C ARG A 474 -18.75 9.85 18.22
N PRO A 475 -19.03 9.43 19.46
CA PRO A 475 -20.41 9.24 19.92
C PRO A 475 -21.30 10.47 19.73
N SER A 476 -20.71 11.67 19.72
CA SER A 476 -21.42 12.92 19.45
C SER A 476 -22.05 13.02 18.06
N VAL A 477 -21.71 12.15 17.11
CA VAL A 477 -22.39 12.05 15.80
C VAL A 477 -23.90 11.80 15.94
N LEU A 478 -24.35 11.24 17.08
CA LEU A 478 -25.76 10.99 17.38
C LEU A 478 -26.50 12.18 17.99
N THR A 479 -25.80 13.28 18.28
CA THR A 479 -26.45 14.51 18.80
C THR A 479 -27.30 15.19 17.74
N ASP A 480 -26.96 15.00 16.46
CA ASP A 480 -27.70 15.53 15.32
C ASP A 480 -28.30 14.39 14.49
N HIS A 481 -29.59 14.48 14.18
CA HIS A 481 -30.29 13.46 13.41
C HIS A 481 -29.76 13.36 11.98
N SER A 482 -29.34 14.47 11.36
CA SER A 482 -28.85 14.45 9.99
C SER A 482 -27.49 13.75 9.87
N SER A 483 -26.60 13.97 10.85
CA SER A 483 -25.31 13.27 10.98
C SER A 483 -25.49 11.77 11.24
N ALA A 484 -26.40 11.39 12.14
CA ALA A 484 -26.71 9.99 12.42
C ALA A 484 -27.26 9.26 11.17
N ASP A 485 -28.19 9.90 10.46
CA ASP A 485 -28.73 9.39 9.21
C ASP A 485 -27.69 9.28 8.10
N ALA A 486 -26.79 10.26 8.01
CA ALA A 486 -25.69 10.25 7.05
C ALA A 486 -24.70 9.11 7.34
N LEU A 487 -24.38 8.86 8.62
CA LEU A 487 -23.56 7.72 9.03
C LEU A 487 -24.21 6.39 8.62
N MET A 488 -25.51 6.20 8.88
CA MET A 488 -26.23 4.99 8.49
C MET A 488 -26.21 4.77 6.97
N ARG A 489 -26.46 5.84 6.20
CA ARG A 489 -26.39 5.79 4.74
C ARG A 489 -25.00 5.42 4.25
N MET A 490 -23.95 6.03 4.81
CA MET A 490 -22.56 5.73 4.46
C MET A 490 -22.22 4.26 4.73
N ILE A 491 -22.56 3.74 5.91
CA ILE A 491 -22.37 2.33 6.26
C ILE A 491 -23.07 1.39 5.24
N GLY A 492 -24.29 1.74 4.84
CA GLY A 492 -25.04 1.03 3.80
C GLY A 492 -24.38 1.10 2.42
N THR A 493 -23.95 2.29 1.99
CA THR A 493 -23.28 2.53 0.71
C THR A 493 -21.99 1.73 0.58
N VAL A 494 -21.18 1.68 1.63
CA VAL A 494 -19.93 0.89 1.65
C VAL A 494 -20.24 -0.58 1.41
N ARG A 495 -21.20 -1.16 2.14
CA ARG A 495 -21.63 -2.56 1.94
C ARG A 495 -22.24 -2.82 0.57
N TYR A 496 -23.06 -1.90 0.08
CA TYR A 496 -23.69 -2.02 -1.24
C TYR A 496 -22.63 -2.14 -2.36
N ASN A 497 -21.47 -1.51 -2.19
CA ASN A 497 -20.35 -1.58 -3.13
C ASN A 497 -19.41 -2.77 -2.88
N GLY A 498 -19.83 -3.77 -2.10
CA GLY A 498 -19.09 -5.02 -1.89
C GLY A 498 -17.97 -4.95 -0.85
N TYR A 499 -17.86 -3.85 -0.10
CA TYR A 499 -16.90 -3.74 0.99
C TYR A 499 -17.45 -4.39 2.27
N GLU A 500 -16.54 -4.90 3.09
CA GLU A 500 -16.86 -5.42 4.41
C GLU A 500 -16.22 -4.57 5.51
N TRP A 501 -16.95 -4.37 6.62
CA TRP A 501 -16.44 -3.68 7.80
C TRP A 501 -15.65 -4.66 8.67
N LEU A 502 -14.33 -4.50 8.65
CA LEU A 502 -13.39 -5.27 9.46
C LEU A 502 -12.83 -4.41 10.59
N THR A 503 -12.38 -5.05 11.65
CA THR A 503 -11.56 -4.39 12.67
C THR A 503 -10.12 -4.20 12.15
N ALA A 504 -9.38 -3.25 12.73
CA ALA A 504 -7.99 -2.99 12.34
C ALA A 504 -7.10 -4.22 12.65
N HIS A 505 -7.37 -4.90 13.77
CA HIS A 505 -6.65 -6.11 14.15
C HIS A 505 -6.85 -7.27 13.18
N GLU A 506 -8.09 -7.55 12.75
CA GLU A 506 -8.35 -8.60 11.76
C GLU A 506 -7.59 -8.36 10.47
N LEU A 507 -7.59 -7.11 10.02
CA LEU A 507 -6.93 -6.71 8.80
C LEU A 507 -5.40 -6.81 8.91
N ALA A 508 -4.82 -6.32 10.00
CA ALA A 508 -3.39 -6.46 10.26
C ALA A 508 -2.95 -7.93 10.36
N ARG A 509 -3.75 -8.79 11.00
CA ARG A 509 -3.50 -10.24 11.05
C ARG A 509 -3.54 -10.87 9.66
N TRP A 510 -4.56 -10.54 8.86
CA TRP A 510 -4.71 -11.03 7.50
C TRP A 510 -3.49 -10.65 6.63
N LEU A 511 -3.13 -9.37 6.63
CA LEU A 511 -1.99 -8.86 5.84
C LEU A 511 -0.66 -9.45 6.31
N THR A 512 -0.49 -9.64 7.63
CA THR A 512 0.69 -10.33 8.18
C THR A 512 0.78 -11.77 7.69
N ALA A 513 -0.32 -12.52 7.73
CA ALA A 513 -0.34 -13.90 7.26
C ALA A 513 -0.04 -13.98 5.76
N ARG A 514 -0.68 -13.11 4.97
CA ARG A 514 -0.46 -12.98 3.52
C ARG A 514 0.99 -12.67 3.16
N ALA A 515 1.61 -11.69 3.82
CA ALA A 515 2.97 -11.27 3.54
C ALA A 515 4.05 -12.30 3.96
N ASN A 516 3.66 -13.36 4.68
CA ASN A 516 4.52 -14.46 5.12
C ASN A 516 4.17 -15.79 4.42
N LEU A 517 3.36 -15.76 3.37
CA LEU A 517 3.08 -16.94 2.56
C LEU A 517 4.36 -17.48 1.94
N ARG A 518 4.56 -18.79 2.06
CA ARG A 518 5.56 -19.51 1.29
C ARG A 518 4.89 -20.11 0.07
N TYR A 519 5.59 -20.13 -1.05
CA TYR A 519 5.02 -20.62 -2.30
C TYR A 519 6.03 -21.40 -3.13
N LYS A 520 5.52 -22.19 -4.07
CA LYS A 520 6.31 -22.86 -5.10
C LYS A 520 5.54 -22.81 -6.42
N LEU A 521 6.21 -22.35 -7.46
CA LEU A 521 5.72 -22.37 -8.83
C LEU A 521 6.41 -23.49 -9.61
N ALA A 522 5.63 -24.48 -10.01
CA ALA A 522 6.05 -25.62 -10.82
C ALA A 522 5.12 -25.78 -12.03
N GLY A 523 5.50 -26.61 -12.99
CA GLY A 523 4.63 -26.93 -14.12
C GLY A 523 5.39 -27.56 -15.28
N LEU A 524 4.65 -28.36 -16.04
CA LEU A 524 5.01 -28.80 -17.38
C LEU A 524 4.22 -27.93 -18.38
N PRO A 525 4.63 -27.84 -19.65
CA PRO A 525 3.83 -27.13 -20.66
C PRO A 525 2.38 -27.63 -20.67
N GLY A 526 1.41 -26.72 -20.50
CA GLY A 526 -0.03 -27.03 -20.46
C GLY A 526 -0.59 -27.44 -19.08
N GLN A 527 0.26 -27.60 -18.07
CA GLN A 527 -0.15 -27.87 -16.69
C GLN A 527 0.73 -27.09 -15.70
N MET A 528 0.15 -26.06 -15.09
CA MET A 528 0.83 -25.29 -14.06
C MET A 528 0.45 -25.77 -12.67
N GLN A 529 1.37 -25.70 -11.72
CA GLN A 529 1.12 -25.99 -10.31
C GLN A 529 1.59 -24.83 -9.44
N LEU A 530 0.69 -24.38 -8.56
CA LEU A 530 0.98 -23.43 -7.49
C LEU A 530 0.80 -24.16 -6.15
N ALA A 531 1.84 -24.18 -5.33
CA ALA A 531 1.73 -24.60 -3.93
C ALA A 531 1.82 -23.38 -3.02
N LEU A 532 0.90 -23.26 -2.06
CA LEU A 532 0.86 -22.18 -1.07
C LEU A 532 0.90 -22.77 0.35
N LEU A 533 1.71 -22.18 1.22
CA LEU A 533 1.83 -22.59 2.62
C LEU A 533 1.77 -21.35 3.52
N SER A 534 0.88 -21.40 4.50
CA SER A 534 0.74 -20.35 5.51
C SER A 534 1.04 -20.89 6.92
N ALA A 535 1.64 -20.05 7.76
CA ALA A 535 1.80 -20.32 9.18
C ALA A 535 0.51 -20.08 10.00
N GLN A 536 -0.55 -19.58 9.37
CA GLN A 536 -1.85 -19.33 9.98
C GLN A 536 -2.96 -19.81 9.04
N THR A 537 -4.10 -20.21 9.58
CA THR A 537 -5.29 -20.48 8.76
C THR A 537 -5.73 -19.21 8.05
N MET A 538 -5.94 -19.30 6.74
CA MET A 538 -6.46 -18.22 5.90
C MET A 538 -7.64 -18.76 5.10
N ASN A 539 -8.83 -18.27 5.42
CA ASN A 539 -10.05 -18.70 4.73
C ASN A 539 -10.28 -17.81 3.50
N ARG A 540 -10.63 -18.44 2.38
CA ARG A 540 -10.99 -17.77 1.13
C ARG A 540 -9.91 -16.78 0.66
N LEU A 541 -8.67 -17.24 0.60
CA LEU A 541 -7.56 -16.50 0.00
C LEU A 541 -7.77 -16.37 -1.50
N GLY A 542 -7.80 -15.13 -2.01
CA GLY A 542 -7.90 -14.85 -3.44
C GLY A 542 -6.56 -14.99 -4.15
N VAL A 543 -6.55 -15.70 -5.27
CA VAL A 543 -5.40 -15.79 -6.19
C VAL A 543 -5.85 -15.24 -7.54
N LEU A 544 -5.09 -14.28 -8.07
CA LEU A 544 -5.25 -13.72 -9.39
C LEU A 544 -4.16 -14.28 -10.32
N LEU A 545 -4.57 -14.65 -11.53
CA LEU A 545 -3.72 -15.16 -12.58
C LEU A 545 -3.86 -14.21 -13.78
N PHE A 546 -2.95 -13.27 -13.93
CA PHE A 546 -3.00 -12.30 -15.02
C PHE A 546 -2.59 -12.97 -16.33
N THR A 547 -3.56 -13.15 -17.22
CA THR A 547 -3.42 -13.86 -18.50
C THR A 547 -4.65 -13.57 -19.37
N PRO A 548 -4.49 -13.50 -20.70
CA PRO A 548 -5.63 -13.50 -21.62
C PRO A 548 -6.23 -14.90 -21.83
N LEU A 549 -5.60 -15.94 -21.27
CA LEU A 549 -6.01 -17.34 -21.45
C LEU A 549 -7.18 -17.71 -20.54
N ARG A 550 -7.86 -18.80 -20.91
CA ARG A 550 -8.92 -19.44 -20.11
C ARG A 550 -8.43 -20.76 -19.52
N GLY A 551 -8.99 -21.16 -18.39
CA GLY A 551 -8.63 -22.41 -17.76
C GLY A 551 -9.50 -22.78 -16.57
N TRP A 552 -9.17 -23.91 -15.97
CA TRP A 552 -9.78 -24.42 -14.75
C TRP A 552 -8.70 -24.90 -13.78
N ALA A 553 -9.05 -25.03 -12.51
CA ALA A 553 -8.17 -25.49 -11.44
C ALA A 553 -8.63 -26.82 -10.84
N GLN A 554 -7.68 -27.63 -10.36
CA GLN A 554 -7.94 -28.73 -9.44
C GLN A 554 -7.37 -28.38 -8.07
N ILE A 555 -8.24 -28.31 -7.07
CA ILE A 555 -7.89 -27.96 -5.69
C ILE A 555 -8.42 -29.05 -4.77
N SER A 556 -7.52 -29.72 -4.03
CA SER A 556 -7.90 -30.81 -3.10
C SER A 556 -8.71 -31.94 -3.77
N GLY A 557 -8.41 -32.24 -5.04
CA GLY A 557 -9.12 -33.26 -5.81
C GLY A 557 -10.41 -32.78 -6.49
N HIS A 558 -10.88 -31.58 -6.22
CA HIS A 558 -12.08 -31.00 -6.84
C HIS A 558 -11.73 -30.08 -8.00
N GLN A 559 -12.50 -30.18 -9.09
CA GLN A 559 -12.43 -29.26 -10.20
C GLN A 559 -13.15 -27.94 -9.85
N VAL A 560 -12.48 -26.83 -10.09
CA VAL A 560 -12.93 -25.46 -9.82
C VAL A 560 -12.78 -24.67 -11.12
N GLU A 561 -13.87 -24.07 -11.58
CA GLU A 561 -13.84 -23.16 -12.71
C GLU A 561 -13.20 -21.83 -12.28
N LEU A 562 -12.31 -21.29 -13.11
CA LEU A 562 -11.70 -20.00 -12.86
C LEU A 562 -12.62 -18.88 -13.35
N GLN A 563 -12.82 -17.86 -12.54
CA GLN A 563 -13.68 -16.73 -12.91
C GLN A 563 -12.87 -15.69 -13.69
N GLU A 564 -13.43 -15.18 -14.78
CA GLU A 564 -12.82 -14.06 -15.51
C GLU A 564 -13.03 -12.75 -14.75
N GLY A 565 -12.01 -11.90 -14.74
CA GLY A 565 -12.06 -10.57 -14.15
C GLY A 565 -11.08 -9.61 -14.82
N GLU A 566 -11.15 -8.35 -14.41
CA GLU A 566 -10.19 -7.32 -14.81
C GLU A 566 -9.72 -6.59 -13.54
N TYR A 567 -8.40 -6.56 -13.34
CA TYR A 567 -7.77 -5.89 -12.21
C TYR A 567 -6.59 -5.07 -12.71
N PHE A 568 -6.44 -3.85 -12.19
CA PHE A 568 -5.40 -2.90 -12.64
C PHE A 568 -5.40 -2.65 -14.16
N GLY A 569 -6.55 -2.83 -14.84
CA GLY A 569 -6.66 -2.72 -16.30
C GLY A 569 -6.10 -3.90 -17.08
N PHE A 570 -5.87 -5.06 -16.44
CA PHE A 570 -5.41 -6.29 -17.08
C PHE A 570 -6.43 -7.41 -16.90
N PRO A 571 -6.68 -8.23 -17.94
CA PRO A 571 -7.50 -9.42 -17.80
C PRO A 571 -6.82 -10.43 -16.89
N CYS A 572 -7.60 -11.07 -16.03
CA CYS A 572 -7.13 -12.14 -15.18
C CYS A 572 -8.18 -13.20 -14.94
N LEU A 573 -7.69 -14.36 -14.49
CA LEU A 573 -8.51 -15.42 -13.93
C LEU A 573 -8.40 -15.37 -12.41
N THR A 574 -9.50 -15.54 -11.70
CA THR A 574 -9.54 -15.52 -10.24
C THR A 574 -10.01 -16.86 -9.68
N LEU A 575 -9.50 -17.18 -8.50
CA LEU A 575 -9.98 -18.29 -7.68
C LEU A 575 -9.82 -17.95 -6.20
N GLU A 576 -10.56 -18.70 -5.38
CA GLU A 576 -10.44 -18.65 -3.93
C GLU A 576 -10.04 -20.01 -3.38
N THR A 577 -9.22 -20.02 -2.34
CA THR A 577 -8.82 -21.25 -1.65
C THR A 577 -8.66 -21.05 -0.15
N ASP A 578 -8.90 -22.09 0.63
CA ASP A 578 -8.59 -22.11 2.06
C ASP A 578 -7.18 -22.66 2.30
N LEU A 579 -6.40 -21.98 3.13
CA LEU A 579 -5.13 -22.46 3.64
C LEU A 579 -5.31 -22.92 5.09
N VAL A 580 -4.94 -24.17 5.35
CA VAL A 580 -4.87 -24.72 6.71
C VAL A 580 -3.47 -24.45 7.26
N GLU A 581 -3.39 -24.05 8.52
CA GLU A 581 -2.11 -23.78 9.19
C GLU A 581 -1.10 -24.92 8.94
N LYS A 582 0.12 -24.53 8.52
CA LYS A 582 1.29 -25.40 8.31
C LYS A 582 1.06 -26.55 7.33
N SER A 583 0.02 -26.47 6.51
CA SER A 583 -0.27 -27.44 5.44
C SER A 583 -0.14 -26.77 4.09
N ALA A 584 0.58 -27.41 3.16
CA ALA A 584 0.69 -26.90 1.80
C ALA A 584 -0.61 -27.17 1.04
N ARG A 585 -1.15 -26.13 0.41
CA ARG A 585 -2.26 -26.23 -0.52
C ARG A 585 -1.72 -26.28 -1.94
N GLU A 586 -2.01 -27.36 -2.65
CA GLU A 586 -1.67 -27.50 -4.07
C GLU A 586 -2.87 -27.10 -4.94
N ILE A 587 -2.58 -26.29 -5.96
CA ILE A 587 -3.51 -25.80 -6.97
C ILE A 587 -2.91 -26.18 -8.31
N ASN A 588 -3.52 -27.14 -9.00
CA ASN A 588 -3.13 -27.51 -10.35
C ASN A 588 -4.02 -26.75 -11.33
N LEU A 589 -3.44 -26.15 -12.36
CA LEU A 589 -4.14 -25.29 -13.31
C LEU A 589 -3.97 -25.85 -14.73
N PHE A 590 -5.05 -25.82 -15.47
CA PHE A 590 -5.17 -26.43 -16.80
C PHE A 590 -5.80 -25.44 -17.77
N GLU A 591 -5.28 -25.41 -18.99
CA GLU A 591 -5.87 -24.66 -20.09
C GLU A 591 -7.22 -25.26 -20.50
N THR A 592 -8.19 -24.42 -20.84
CA THR A 592 -9.39 -24.89 -21.52
C THR A 592 -9.00 -25.20 -22.97
N ALA A 593 -8.99 -26.48 -23.35
CA ALA A 593 -8.91 -26.84 -24.76
C ALA A 593 -10.09 -26.16 -25.48
N GLU A 594 -9.81 -25.32 -26.48
CA GLU A 594 -10.85 -24.89 -27.41
C GLU A 594 -11.57 -26.17 -27.86
N GLN A 595 -12.86 -26.30 -27.51
CA GLN A 595 -13.72 -27.23 -28.23
C GLN A 595 -13.71 -26.72 -29.67
N VAL A 596 -12.89 -27.36 -30.50
CA VAL A 596 -12.95 -27.22 -31.94
C VAL A 596 -14.39 -27.56 -32.34
N ALA A 597 -15.16 -26.54 -32.70
CA ALA A 597 -16.40 -26.70 -33.44
C ALA A 597 -16.05 -26.78 -34.93
#